data_AF-A0A1N6TRN9-F1
#
_entry.id   AF-A0A1N6TRN9-F1
#
_cell.length_a   1.000
_cell.length_b   1.000
_cell.length_c   1.000
_cell.angle_alpha   90.00
_cell.angle_beta   90.00
_cell.angle_gamma   90.00
#
_symmetry.space_group_name_H-M   'P 1'
#
loop_
_entity.id
_entity.type
_entity.pdbx_description
1 polymer ?
#
loop_
_entity_poly.entity_id
_entity_poly.type
_entity_poly.pdbx_seq_one_letter_code
_entity_poly.pdbx_strand_id
1 'polypeptide(L)'
;MKQTIDELPLTKAIADVLQQLGIKELNPAYSTGLKWGGENNTTRDIYSPADGNLIATVNMANADNYEQVVSTAQEAFKVWRQMPAPKRGEVVRQIGNKLREHKEALGKLVSYEMGKILQEGLGEVQEMIDICDFAVGLSRQLHGYTMHSERPQHRMYEQYHPLGIVGVISAFNFPVAVWSWNAMLAAVCGDVTIWKPSEKTPLTAIACQHIIRDVLADNELPEGIFNVIIGDAEIGSLMAHDTRVPLVSATGSTRMGKKVGEAVGARLGKSLLELGGNNAIIMTENADIEMALRAVVFGAVGTCGQRCTSTRRLIIHENIFDQVRDRLLKIYPNLPIGHPLSDTTLVGPLIDKDAVKAFRNALEEVQKEGGKLLTGGEVLEGEQYATGTYVTPAIVEAENHYHMVQEETFAPILYLIRYSGGVDNAIEIQNGVKQGLSSSIFSTNMLETEAFLSHWGSDCGIANVNIGTSGAEIGGAFGGEKDTGGGRESGSDAWRIYMRRQTNTINYSRELPLAQGIKFDIMD
;
A
#
# COMPACT_ATOMS: atom_id res chain seq x y z
N MET A 1 4.80 4.99 38.24
CA MET A 1 3.59 4.23 37.88
C MET A 1 3.05 4.83 36.59
N LYS A 2 3.24 4.16 35.45
CA LYS A 2 2.56 4.55 34.20
C LYS A 2 1.11 4.09 34.34
N GLN A 3 0.16 5.02 34.29
CA GLN A 3 -1.25 4.65 34.08
C GLN A 3 -1.32 3.91 32.74
N THR A 4 -1.92 2.73 32.74
CA THR A 4 -2.32 2.06 31.50
C THR A 4 -3.41 2.90 30.84
N ILE A 5 -3.47 2.88 29.51
CA ILE A 5 -4.44 3.64 28.71
C ILE A 5 -5.89 3.31 29.11
N ASP A 6 -6.12 2.14 29.70
CA ASP A 6 -7.43 1.67 30.15
C ASP A 6 -8.10 2.50 31.26
N GLU A 7 -7.35 3.38 31.96
CA GLU A 7 -7.90 4.22 33.04
C GLU A 7 -8.20 5.67 32.62
N LEU A 8 -7.80 6.09 31.41
CA LEU A 8 -8.03 7.45 30.92
C LEU A 8 -9.29 7.48 30.04
N PRO A 9 -10.15 8.51 30.14
CA PRO A 9 -11.19 8.72 29.14
C PRO A 9 -10.55 8.73 27.75
N LEU A 10 -11.12 7.98 26.80
CA LEU A 10 -10.58 7.80 25.45
C LEU A 10 -10.15 9.13 24.80
N THR A 11 -10.94 10.19 25.01
CA THR A 11 -10.66 11.56 24.55
C THR A 11 -9.35 12.12 25.10
N LYS A 12 -9.01 11.86 26.37
CA LYS A 12 -7.75 12.28 26.98
C LYS A 12 -6.57 11.44 26.46
N ALA A 13 -6.76 10.12 26.30
CA ALA A 13 -5.73 9.25 25.74
C ALA A 13 -5.37 9.64 24.30
N ILE A 14 -6.35 10.02 23.48
CA ILE A 14 -6.11 10.55 22.14
C ILE A 14 -5.43 11.93 22.19
N ALA A 15 -5.86 12.84 23.06
CA ALA A 15 -5.22 14.16 23.19
C ALA A 15 -3.71 14.05 23.50
N ASP A 16 -3.32 13.15 24.40
CA ASP A 16 -1.92 12.88 24.73
C ASP A 16 -1.15 12.33 23.51
N VAL A 17 -1.78 11.45 22.71
CA VAL A 17 -1.21 10.93 21.44
C VAL A 17 -1.00 12.06 20.43
N LEU A 18 -1.98 12.93 20.22
CA LEU A 18 -1.89 14.06 19.30
C LEU A 18 -0.76 15.01 19.72
N GLN A 19 -0.66 15.32 21.01
CA GLN A 19 0.41 16.15 21.54
C GLN A 19 1.79 15.51 21.33
N GLN A 20 1.93 14.21 21.62
CA GLN A 20 3.20 13.48 21.43
C GLN A 20 3.66 13.47 19.96
N LEU A 21 2.71 13.42 19.02
CA LEU A 21 2.98 13.41 17.58
C LEU A 21 3.06 14.81 16.96
N GLY A 22 2.93 15.87 17.77
CA GLY A 22 3.01 17.25 17.32
C GLY A 22 1.81 17.73 16.50
N ILE A 23 0.69 16.99 16.53
CA ILE A 23 -0.54 17.37 15.83
C ILE A 23 -1.16 18.57 16.55
N LYS A 24 -1.45 19.62 15.79
CA LYS A 24 -2.10 20.85 16.27
C LYS A 24 -3.59 20.82 15.96
N GLU A 25 -4.35 21.73 16.56
CA GLU A 25 -5.75 21.95 16.17
C GLU A 25 -5.89 22.34 14.70
N LEU A 26 -5.01 23.23 14.20
CA LEU A 26 -4.88 23.57 12.79
C LEU A 26 -3.46 23.25 12.31
N ASN A 27 -3.37 22.40 11.29
CA ASN A 27 -2.10 21.94 10.75
C ASN A 27 -1.79 22.59 9.38
N PRO A 28 -0.50 22.84 9.08
CA PRO A 28 -0.04 23.42 7.81
C PRO A 28 -0.32 22.50 6.60
N ALA A 29 -0.30 23.08 5.40
CA ALA A 29 -0.61 22.37 4.16
C ALA A 29 0.55 21.53 3.60
N TYR A 30 1.79 21.88 3.93
CA TYR A 30 2.96 21.11 3.50
C TYR A 30 4.15 21.25 4.45
N SER A 31 5.11 20.33 4.30
CA SER A 31 6.47 20.45 4.83
C SER A 31 7.50 19.98 3.83
N THR A 32 8.67 20.62 3.85
CA THR A 32 9.84 20.25 3.04
C THR A 32 10.91 19.50 3.86
N GLY A 33 10.59 19.07 5.07
CA GLY A 33 11.58 18.57 6.01
C GLY A 33 11.30 19.16 7.38
N LEU A 34 12.04 20.22 7.73
CA LEU A 34 11.89 20.93 9.00
C LEU A 34 10.94 22.12 8.86
N LYS A 35 10.84 22.71 7.66
CA LYS A 35 9.99 23.87 7.39
C LYS A 35 8.58 23.43 7.01
N TRP A 36 7.61 24.14 7.58
CA TRP A 36 6.18 23.96 7.33
C TRP A 36 5.60 25.23 6.69
N GLY A 37 4.56 25.10 5.86
CA GLY A 37 3.94 26.24 5.19
C GLY A 37 2.54 25.97 4.64
N GLY A 38 2.00 26.96 3.91
CA GLY A 38 0.65 26.93 3.36
C GLY A 38 -0.43 27.27 4.39
N GLU A 39 -0.16 28.29 5.22
CA GLU A 39 -1.14 28.88 6.13
C GLU A 39 -2.17 29.71 5.35
N ASN A 40 -3.40 29.80 5.86
CA ASN A 40 -4.52 30.58 5.29
C ASN A 40 -5.09 30.03 3.98
N ASN A 41 -4.89 28.74 3.70
CA ASN A 41 -5.57 28.09 2.58
C ASN A 41 -6.99 27.64 2.98
N THR A 42 -7.70 27.03 2.04
CA THR A 42 -8.92 26.28 2.36
C THR A 42 -8.59 25.18 3.37
N THR A 43 -9.47 25.00 4.35
CA THR A 43 -9.27 24.02 5.41
C THR A 43 -10.18 22.81 5.26
N ARG A 44 -9.77 21.70 5.85
CA ARG A 44 -10.57 20.48 5.96
C ARG A 44 -10.51 19.94 7.38
N ASP A 45 -11.69 19.64 7.92
CA ASP A 45 -11.82 18.97 9.21
C ASP A 45 -11.68 17.46 9.04
N ILE A 46 -10.91 16.84 9.94
CA ILE A 46 -10.64 15.40 9.94
C ILE A 46 -11.33 14.80 11.15
N TYR A 47 -12.30 13.93 10.88
CA TYR A 47 -13.11 13.26 11.90
C TYR A 47 -12.71 11.79 12.01
N SER A 48 -12.75 11.26 13.23
CA SER A 48 -12.59 9.82 13.45
C SER A 48 -13.81 9.07 12.94
N PRO A 49 -13.65 8.02 12.11
CA PRO A 49 -14.76 7.17 11.72
C PRO A 49 -15.33 6.35 12.89
N ALA A 50 -14.60 6.27 14.01
CA ALA A 50 -14.96 5.41 15.13
C ALA A 50 -16.01 6.02 16.06
N ASP A 51 -15.98 7.33 16.26
CA ASP A 51 -16.85 8.05 17.19
C ASP A 51 -17.39 9.38 16.62
N GLY A 52 -16.91 9.81 15.45
CA GLY A 52 -17.34 11.04 14.79
C GLY A 52 -16.74 12.30 15.39
N ASN A 53 -15.82 12.17 16.35
CA ASN A 53 -15.17 13.31 16.96
C ASN A 53 -14.19 13.98 15.99
N LEU A 54 -14.10 15.31 16.05
CA LEU A 54 -13.08 16.07 15.35
C LEU A 54 -11.71 15.72 15.95
N ILE A 55 -10.77 15.27 15.11
CA ILE A 55 -9.39 15.01 15.52
C ILE A 55 -8.59 16.31 15.44
N ALA A 56 -8.57 16.93 14.25
CA ALA A 56 -7.93 18.21 13.97
C ALA A 56 -8.39 18.74 12.60
N THR A 57 -7.99 19.97 12.28
CA THR A 57 -8.17 20.62 10.98
C THR A 57 -6.83 20.71 10.25
N VAL A 58 -6.84 20.58 8.92
CA VAL A 58 -5.66 20.75 8.06
C VAL A 58 -5.90 21.85 7.03
N ASN A 59 -4.85 22.61 6.69
CA ASN A 59 -4.85 23.45 5.50
C ASN A 59 -4.63 22.55 4.27
N MET A 60 -5.35 22.82 3.19
CA MET A 60 -5.23 22.12 1.91
C MET A 60 -4.27 22.89 1.00
N ALA A 61 -3.29 22.20 0.43
CA ALA A 61 -2.29 22.80 -0.44
C ALA A 61 -2.89 23.22 -1.78
N ASN A 62 -2.37 24.31 -2.34
CA ASN A 62 -2.70 24.80 -3.68
C ASN A 62 -1.51 24.61 -4.65
N ALA A 63 -1.68 25.03 -5.90
CA ALA A 63 -0.66 24.92 -6.94
C ALA A 63 0.65 25.65 -6.59
N ASP A 64 0.58 26.82 -5.93
CA ASP A 64 1.79 27.57 -5.53
C ASP A 64 2.57 26.83 -4.44
N ASN A 65 1.88 26.17 -3.51
CA ASN A 65 2.51 25.31 -2.51
C ASN A 65 3.18 24.10 -3.17
N TYR A 66 2.53 23.48 -4.15
CA TYR A 66 3.12 22.39 -4.93
C TYR A 66 4.41 22.83 -5.63
N GLU A 67 4.39 23.98 -6.30
CA GLU A 67 5.57 24.54 -6.98
C GLU A 67 6.74 24.79 -6.02
N GLN A 68 6.46 25.36 -4.84
CA GLN A 68 7.46 25.59 -3.80
C GLN A 68 8.10 24.27 -3.32
N VAL A 69 7.29 23.24 -3.10
CA VAL A 69 7.77 21.92 -2.64
C VAL A 69 8.61 21.24 -3.72
N VAL A 70 8.16 21.23 -4.98
CA VAL A 70 8.90 20.63 -6.09
C VAL A 70 10.24 21.33 -6.30
N SER A 71 10.26 22.66 -6.34
CA SER A 71 11.49 23.44 -6.47
C SER A 71 12.48 23.13 -5.35
N THR A 72 12.00 23.01 -4.10
CA THR A 72 12.83 22.65 -2.95
C THR A 72 13.40 21.23 -3.09
N ALA A 73 12.58 20.27 -3.51
CA ALA A 73 13.00 18.90 -3.75
C ALA A 73 14.06 18.79 -4.87
N GLN A 74 13.94 19.57 -5.94
CA GLN A 74 14.94 19.60 -7.02
C GLN A 74 16.33 20.03 -6.53
N GLU A 75 16.39 21.03 -5.65
CA GLU A 75 17.66 21.46 -5.06
C GLU A 75 18.23 20.41 -4.09
N ALA A 76 17.38 19.82 -3.25
CA ALA A 76 17.77 18.75 -2.33
C ALA A 76 18.38 17.54 -3.06
N PHE A 77 17.78 17.14 -4.19
CA PHE A 77 18.25 16.01 -4.99
C PHE A 77 19.69 16.20 -5.47
N LYS A 78 20.11 17.42 -5.81
CA LYS A 78 21.49 17.70 -6.26
C LYS A 78 22.53 17.34 -5.20
N VAL A 79 22.19 17.52 -3.93
CA VAL A 79 23.03 17.20 -2.77
C VAL A 79 22.87 15.72 -2.40
N TRP A 80 21.62 15.26 -2.23
CA TRP A 80 21.31 13.92 -1.73
C TRP A 80 21.86 12.80 -2.62
N ARG A 81 21.77 12.95 -3.94
CA ARG A 81 22.27 11.95 -4.91
C ARG A 81 23.79 11.73 -4.85
N GLN A 82 24.54 12.71 -4.33
CA GLN A 82 26.00 12.62 -4.18
C GLN A 82 26.42 11.98 -2.86
N MET A 83 25.52 11.91 -1.88
CA MET A 83 25.79 11.21 -0.63
C MET A 83 25.91 9.70 -0.92
N PRO A 84 26.97 9.00 -0.47
CA PRO A 84 27.10 7.55 -0.69
C PRO A 84 25.90 6.76 -0.15
N ALA A 85 25.44 5.75 -0.90
CA ALA A 85 24.27 4.95 -0.53
C ALA A 85 24.31 4.41 0.92
N PRO A 86 25.43 3.89 1.45
CA PRO A 86 25.49 3.45 2.84
C PRO A 86 25.28 4.56 3.88
N LYS A 87 25.63 5.83 3.56
CA LYS A 87 25.34 6.98 4.44
C LYS A 87 23.86 7.35 4.39
N ARG A 88 23.23 7.24 3.23
CA ARG A 88 21.76 7.38 3.10
C ARG A 88 21.04 6.28 3.89
N GLY A 89 21.57 5.06 3.85
CA GLY A 89 21.11 3.94 4.68
C GLY A 89 21.19 4.23 6.18
N GLU A 90 22.25 4.92 6.65
CA GLU A 90 22.35 5.32 8.07
C GLU A 90 21.24 6.31 8.48
N VAL A 91 20.87 7.25 7.61
CA VAL A 91 19.72 8.15 7.85
C VAL A 91 18.43 7.33 7.97
N VAL A 92 18.19 6.40 7.05
CA VAL A 92 17.02 5.51 7.08
C VAL A 92 17.00 4.63 8.35
N ARG A 93 18.15 4.15 8.82
CA ARG A 93 18.26 3.42 10.10
C ARG A 93 17.78 4.27 11.28
N GLN A 94 18.17 5.54 11.31
CA GLN A 94 17.76 6.47 12.37
C GLN A 94 16.26 6.78 12.33
N ILE A 95 15.69 6.92 11.12
CA ILE A 95 14.23 7.00 10.92
C ILE A 95 13.54 5.78 11.53
N GLY A 96 14.03 4.56 11.24
CA GLY A 96 13.51 3.33 11.84
C GLY A 96 13.54 3.34 13.37
N ASN A 97 14.58 3.91 14.00
CA ASN A 97 14.63 4.04 15.46
C ASN A 97 13.61 5.04 16.00
N LYS A 98 13.42 6.18 15.34
CA LYS A 98 12.38 7.14 15.73
C LYS A 98 10.98 6.56 15.58
N LEU A 99 10.74 5.76 14.55
CA LEU A 99 9.49 5.01 14.41
C LEU A 99 9.31 4.00 15.55
N ARG A 100 10.37 3.30 15.99
CA ARG A 100 10.31 2.41 17.17
C ARG A 100 9.93 3.17 18.45
N GLU A 101 10.53 4.34 18.68
CA GLU A 101 10.24 5.20 19.84
C GLU A 101 8.77 5.66 19.85
N HIS A 102 8.20 5.93 18.67
CA HIS A 102 6.84 6.46 18.52
C HIS A 102 5.79 5.42 18.08
N LYS A 103 6.14 4.13 18.03
CA LYS A 103 5.30 3.06 17.49
C LYS A 103 3.90 3.05 18.08
N GLU A 104 3.81 3.14 19.40
CA GLU A 104 2.54 3.07 20.12
C GLU A 104 1.64 4.28 19.80
N ALA A 105 2.20 5.49 19.81
CA ALA A 105 1.45 6.71 19.53
C ALA A 105 0.98 6.75 18.08
N LEU A 106 1.87 6.46 17.13
CA LEU A 106 1.53 6.46 15.71
C LEU A 106 0.51 5.35 15.38
N GLY A 107 0.65 4.16 15.95
CA GLY A 107 -0.31 3.06 15.75
C GLY A 107 -1.70 3.38 16.28
N LYS A 108 -1.81 4.08 17.42
CA LYS A 108 -3.09 4.60 17.92
C LYS A 108 -3.69 5.66 16.99
N LEU A 109 -2.87 6.59 16.49
CA LEU A 109 -3.34 7.60 15.55
C LEU A 109 -3.83 6.95 14.24
N VAL A 110 -3.10 5.98 13.69
CA VAL A 110 -3.54 5.20 12.51
C VAL A 110 -4.91 4.57 12.80
N SER A 111 -5.06 3.93 13.95
CA SER A 111 -6.31 3.24 14.31
C SER A 111 -7.48 4.21 14.49
N TYR A 112 -7.23 5.39 15.06
CA TYR A 112 -8.26 6.39 15.34
C TYR A 112 -8.63 7.23 14.10
N GLU A 113 -7.66 7.59 13.26
CA GLU A 113 -7.89 8.36 12.04
C GLU A 113 -8.45 7.50 10.90
N MET A 114 -7.95 6.26 10.73
CA MET A 114 -8.37 5.37 9.64
C MET A 114 -9.51 4.41 10.03
N GLY A 115 -9.57 3.97 11.28
CA GLY A 115 -10.61 3.05 11.78
C GLY A 115 -10.20 1.57 11.88
N LYS A 116 -8.95 1.21 11.58
CA LYS A 116 -8.45 -0.16 11.81
C LYS A 116 -8.20 -0.43 13.28
N ILE A 117 -8.25 -1.71 13.69
CA ILE A 117 -8.03 -2.08 15.10
C ILE A 117 -6.60 -1.77 15.54
N LEU A 118 -6.40 -1.51 16.84
CA LEU A 118 -5.13 -1.09 17.42
C LEU A 118 -3.95 -1.99 17.00
N GLN A 119 -4.14 -3.31 17.06
CA GLN A 119 -3.09 -4.26 16.70
C GLN A 119 -2.66 -4.14 15.22
N GLU A 120 -3.59 -3.81 14.31
CA GLU A 120 -3.26 -3.55 12.92
C GLU A 120 -2.56 -2.19 12.74
N GLY A 121 -2.95 -1.16 13.50
CA GLY A 121 -2.22 0.11 13.51
C GLY A 121 -0.78 -0.03 14.01
N LEU A 122 -0.57 -0.81 15.08
CA LEU A 122 0.76 -1.15 15.59
C LEU A 122 1.56 -2.01 14.61
N GLY A 123 0.88 -2.95 13.93
CA GLY A 123 1.46 -3.78 12.88
C GLY A 123 1.93 -2.95 11.70
N GLU A 124 1.12 -2.00 11.24
CA GLU A 124 1.49 -1.12 10.12
C GLU A 124 2.75 -0.30 10.42
N VAL A 125 2.87 0.25 11.64
CA VAL A 125 4.10 0.96 12.03
C VAL A 125 5.28 0.00 12.17
N GLN A 126 5.05 -1.25 12.54
CA GLN A 126 6.10 -2.28 12.52
C GLN A 126 6.61 -2.52 11.09
N GLU A 127 5.72 -2.57 10.09
CA GLU A 127 6.14 -2.71 8.70
C GLU A 127 7.02 -1.55 8.23
N MET A 128 6.74 -0.32 8.70
CA MET A 128 7.61 0.83 8.44
C MET A 128 9.01 0.65 9.03
N ILE A 129 9.07 0.13 10.26
CA ILE A 129 10.33 -0.13 10.97
C ILE A 129 11.13 -1.21 10.24
N ASP A 130 10.48 -2.27 9.82
CA ASP A 130 11.12 -3.43 9.18
C ASP A 130 11.63 -3.07 7.78
N ILE A 131 10.89 -2.26 7.00
CA ILE A 131 11.39 -1.78 5.71
C ILE A 131 12.58 -0.82 5.87
N CYS A 132 12.67 -0.06 6.96
CA CYS A 132 13.84 0.75 7.24
C CYS A 132 15.07 -0.16 7.37
N ASP A 133 14.99 -1.21 8.20
CA ASP A 133 16.09 -2.15 8.41
C ASP A 133 16.48 -2.90 7.11
N PHE A 134 15.49 -3.33 6.33
CA PHE A 134 15.72 -3.93 5.01
C PHE A 134 16.47 -2.96 4.09
N ALA A 135 16.03 -1.69 4.02
CA ALA A 135 16.66 -0.66 3.21
C ALA A 135 18.10 -0.35 3.66
N VAL A 136 18.43 -0.46 4.95
CA VAL A 136 19.82 -0.35 5.44
C VAL A 136 20.70 -1.41 4.79
N GLY A 137 20.26 -2.67 4.77
CA GLY A 137 20.97 -3.75 4.10
C GLY A 137 21.11 -3.49 2.60
N LEU A 138 20.00 -3.11 1.96
CA LEU A 138 19.95 -2.81 0.53
C LEU A 138 20.89 -1.66 0.12
N SER A 139 21.10 -0.65 0.99
CA SER A 139 21.99 0.48 0.73
C SER A 139 23.45 0.09 0.44
N ARG A 140 23.84 -1.13 0.79
CA ARG A 140 25.16 -1.73 0.51
C ARG A 140 25.16 -2.70 -0.67
N GLN A 141 23.99 -2.97 -1.22
CA GLN A 141 23.79 -3.88 -2.34
C GLN A 141 23.67 -3.06 -3.62
N LEU A 142 22.48 -2.50 -3.92
CA LEU A 142 22.18 -1.71 -5.14
C LEU A 142 23.03 -2.12 -6.37
N HIS A 143 23.13 -3.43 -6.59
CA HIS A 143 24.17 -4.01 -7.43
C HIS A 143 23.87 -3.78 -8.91
N GLY A 144 24.92 -3.46 -9.66
CA GLY A 144 24.94 -3.57 -11.12
C GLY A 144 25.30 -4.99 -11.58
N TYR A 145 25.83 -5.10 -12.80
CA TYR A 145 26.27 -6.39 -13.34
C TYR A 145 27.50 -6.20 -14.25
N THR A 146 28.59 -6.93 -14.00
CA THR A 146 29.79 -6.87 -14.86
C THR A 146 29.79 -8.02 -15.86
N MET A 147 30.10 -7.73 -17.12
CA MET A 147 30.10 -8.73 -18.21
C MET A 147 31.32 -8.56 -19.12
N HIS A 148 31.70 -9.62 -19.84
CA HIS A 148 32.79 -9.55 -20.81
C HIS A 148 32.36 -8.85 -22.08
N SER A 149 33.18 -7.91 -22.56
CA SER A 149 33.01 -7.32 -23.89
C SER A 149 33.52 -8.29 -24.96
N GLU A 150 32.84 -8.34 -26.10
CA GLU A 150 33.36 -9.02 -27.31
C GLU A 150 34.57 -8.30 -27.94
N ARG A 151 34.82 -7.04 -27.53
CA ARG A 151 35.91 -6.21 -28.06
C ARG A 151 37.16 -6.38 -27.20
N PRO A 152 38.35 -6.57 -27.81
CA PRO A 152 39.61 -6.55 -27.08
C PRO A 152 39.78 -5.23 -26.33
N GLN A 153 40.38 -5.27 -25.13
CA GLN A 153 40.70 -4.08 -24.33
C GLN A 153 39.49 -3.19 -23.98
N HIS A 154 38.31 -3.81 -23.83
CA HIS A 154 37.09 -3.14 -23.38
C HIS A 154 36.55 -3.78 -22.10
N ARG A 155 36.05 -2.94 -21.18
CA ARG A 155 35.27 -3.37 -20.02
C ARG A 155 33.80 -3.02 -20.24
N MET A 156 32.90 -3.97 -19.99
CA MET A 156 31.47 -3.76 -20.09
C MET A 156 30.78 -4.05 -18.76
N TYR A 157 29.86 -3.19 -18.36
CA TYR A 157 29.09 -3.38 -17.13
C TYR A 157 27.80 -2.57 -17.14
N GLU A 158 26.89 -2.94 -16.26
CA GLU A 158 25.67 -2.22 -15.94
C GLU A 158 25.80 -1.58 -14.56
N GLN A 159 25.26 -0.38 -14.41
CA GLN A 159 25.18 0.33 -13.14
C GLN A 159 23.81 1.01 -13.00
N TYR A 160 23.46 1.36 -11.76
CA TYR A 160 22.23 2.06 -11.44
C TYR A 160 22.53 3.42 -10.84
N HIS A 161 21.78 4.43 -11.27
CA HIS A 161 21.87 5.81 -10.75
C HIS A 161 20.53 6.28 -10.20
N PRO A 162 20.52 7.18 -9.20
CA PRO A 162 19.31 7.82 -8.71
C PRO A 162 18.51 8.43 -9.87
N LEU A 163 17.19 8.34 -9.78
CA LEU A 163 16.26 8.79 -10.81
C LEU A 163 15.91 10.28 -10.66
N GLY A 164 15.65 10.77 -9.44
CA GLY A 164 15.26 12.16 -9.21
C GLY A 164 14.27 12.35 -8.06
N ILE A 165 13.17 13.05 -8.36
CA ILE A 165 12.04 13.20 -7.45
C ILE A 165 11.09 12.01 -7.65
N VAL A 166 10.72 11.36 -6.55
CA VAL A 166 9.68 10.33 -6.51
C VAL A 166 8.41 10.94 -5.90
N GLY A 167 7.37 11.07 -6.71
CA GLY A 167 6.04 11.42 -6.23
C GLY A 167 5.39 10.19 -5.61
N VAL A 168 4.85 10.30 -4.40
CA VAL A 168 4.15 9.21 -3.71
C VAL A 168 2.72 9.65 -3.42
N ILE A 169 1.74 8.99 -4.02
CA ILE A 169 0.31 9.20 -3.78
C ILE A 169 -0.20 7.94 -3.05
N SER A 170 -0.55 8.07 -1.77
CA SER A 170 -1.00 6.92 -0.95
C SER A 170 -2.51 6.93 -0.68
N ALA A 171 -3.05 5.74 -0.46
CA ALA A 171 -4.44 5.52 -0.09
C ALA A 171 -4.67 5.70 1.43
N PHE A 172 -5.94 5.74 1.84
CA PHE A 172 -6.32 5.95 3.24
C PHE A 172 -6.08 4.73 4.13
N ASN A 173 -6.08 3.53 3.56
CA ASN A 173 -6.23 2.29 4.30
C ASN A 173 -4.92 1.74 4.87
N PHE A 174 -3.78 2.11 4.29
CA PHE A 174 -2.45 1.93 4.85
C PHE A 174 -1.73 3.28 4.80
N PRO A 175 -2.14 4.23 5.66
CA PRO A 175 -1.75 5.62 5.54
C PRO A 175 -0.27 5.86 5.87
N VAL A 176 0.47 4.89 6.44
CA VAL A 176 1.89 5.08 6.79
C VAL A 176 2.81 4.03 6.16
N ALA A 177 2.37 2.77 6.00
CA ALA A 177 3.22 1.71 5.46
C ALA A 177 3.58 1.93 3.99
N VAL A 178 2.60 2.21 3.13
CA VAL A 178 2.83 2.42 1.68
C VAL A 178 3.82 3.55 1.42
N TRP A 179 3.70 4.65 2.17
CA TRP A 179 4.69 5.73 2.09
C TRP A 179 6.07 5.23 2.49
N SER A 180 6.20 4.50 3.61
CA SER A 180 7.49 4.03 4.09
C SER A 180 8.16 3.07 3.09
N TRP A 181 7.41 2.17 2.45
CA TRP A 181 7.95 1.25 1.46
C TRP A 181 8.57 1.99 0.27
N ASN A 182 7.91 3.05 -0.19
CA ASN A 182 8.43 3.89 -1.26
C ASN A 182 9.59 4.78 -0.78
N ALA A 183 9.40 5.51 0.30
CA ALA A 183 10.31 6.56 0.75
C ALA A 183 11.63 5.99 1.24
N MET A 184 11.64 4.85 1.94
CA MET A 184 12.88 4.26 2.43
C MET A 184 13.72 3.69 1.29
N LEU A 185 13.09 3.02 0.30
CA LEU A 185 13.79 2.53 -0.89
C LEU A 185 14.29 3.68 -1.77
N ALA A 186 13.44 4.68 -2.05
CA ALA A 186 13.81 5.88 -2.81
C ALA A 186 15.00 6.60 -2.14
N ALA A 187 14.96 6.79 -0.82
CA ALA A 187 16.02 7.45 -0.07
C ALA A 187 17.36 6.70 -0.19
N VAL A 188 17.39 5.37 -0.01
CA VAL A 188 18.65 4.62 -0.17
C VAL A 188 19.09 4.54 -1.63
N CYS A 189 18.16 4.59 -2.60
CA CYS A 189 18.46 4.73 -4.03
C CYS A 189 19.02 6.11 -4.39
N GLY A 190 18.87 7.12 -3.53
CA GLY A 190 19.41 8.46 -3.70
C GLY A 190 18.43 9.47 -4.27
N ASP A 191 17.15 9.13 -4.25
CA ASP A 191 16.04 9.98 -4.66
C ASP A 191 15.48 10.77 -3.48
N VAL A 192 14.70 11.81 -3.80
CA VAL A 192 13.94 12.59 -2.82
C VAL A 192 12.45 12.36 -3.07
N THR A 193 11.62 12.46 -2.03
CA THR A 193 10.20 12.11 -2.12
C THR A 193 9.28 13.30 -1.87
N ILE A 194 8.20 13.40 -2.65
CA ILE A 194 7.06 14.29 -2.38
C ILE A 194 5.84 13.41 -2.13
N TRP A 195 5.38 13.37 -0.88
CA TRP A 195 4.25 12.56 -0.46
C TRP A 195 2.95 13.36 -0.43
N LYS A 196 1.97 12.93 -1.22
CA LYS A 196 0.58 13.39 -1.13
C LYS A 196 -0.28 12.28 -0.51
N PRO A 197 -0.55 12.31 0.80
CA PRO A 197 -1.39 11.30 1.45
C PRO A 197 -2.84 11.39 0.99
N SER A 198 -3.62 10.38 1.36
CA SER A 198 -5.08 10.46 1.26
C SER A 198 -5.59 11.64 2.08
N GLU A 199 -6.53 12.39 1.50
CA GLU A 199 -7.23 13.49 2.17
C GLU A 199 -8.13 13.03 3.34
N LYS A 200 -8.34 11.71 3.49
CA LYS A 200 -9.05 11.11 4.62
C LYS A 200 -8.15 10.85 5.83
N THR A 201 -6.84 10.77 5.63
CA THR A 201 -5.87 10.42 6.69
C THR A 201 -4.60 11.29 6.63
N PRO A 202 -4.72 12.63 6.64
CA PRO A 202 -3.54 13.51 6.53
C PRO A 202 -2.73 13.63 7.84
N LEU A 203 -3.32 13.38 9.01
CA LEU A 203 -2.68 13.60 10.31
C LEU A 203 -1.61 12.54 10.59
N THR A 204 -1.84 11.29 10.21
CA THR A 204 -0.79 10.25 10.22
C THR A 204 0.42 10.63 9.38
N ALA A 205 0.24 11.32 8.25
CA ALA A 205 1.33 11.82 7.43
C ALA A 205 2.10 12.98 8.10
N ILE A 206 1.37 13.92 8.70
CA ILE A 206 1.96 15.02 9.49
C ILE A 206 2.75 14.46 10.67
N ALA A 207 2.22 13.45 11.36
CA ALA A 207 2.89 12.76 12.45
C ALA A 207 4.20 12.10 12.00
N CYS A 208 4.21 11.41 10.85
CA CYS A 208 5.43 10.83 10.28
C CYS A 208 6.49 11.90 10.01
N GLN A 209 6.09 13.05 9.45
CA GLN A 209 7.01 14.17 9.20
C GLN A 209 7.60 14.73 10.51
N HIS A 210 6.80 14.83 11.58
CA HIS A 210 7.29 15.23 12.89
C HIS A 210 8.25 14.21 13.51
N ILE A 211 7.98 12.92 13.37
CA ILE A 211 8.84 11.84 13.89
C ILE A 211 10.24 11.88 13.26
N ILE A 212 10.33 12.12 11.95
CA ILE A 212 11.64 12.14 11.26
C ILE A 212 12.40 13.46 11.42
N ARG A 213 11.74 14.52 11.92
CA ARG A 213 12.31 15.89 12.02
C ARG A 213 13.70 15.90 12.68
N ASP A 214 13.82 15.24 13.83
CA ASP A 214 15.06 15.28 14.60
C ASP A 214 16.19 14.54 13.86
N VAL A 215 15.88 13.46 13.12
CA VAL A 215 16.85 12.78 12.25
C VAL A 215 17.36 13.71 11.17
N LEU A 216 16.48 14.49 10.53
CA LEU A 216 16.87 15.43 9.48
C LEU A 216 17.75 16.56 10.05
N ALA A 217 17.39 17.09 11.22
CA ALA A 217 18.13 18.15 11.89
C ALA A 217 19.51 17.68 12.39
N ASP A 218 19.59 16.54 13.06
CA ASP A 218 20.82 16.01 13.65
C ASP A 218 21.87 15.60 12.60
N ASN A 219 21.42 15.30 11.37
CA ASN A 219 22.30 14.99 10.23
C ASN A 219 22.55 16.21 9.31
N GLU A 220 22.06 17.40 9.67
CA GLU A 220 22.21 18.65 8.91
C GLU A 220 21.78 18.50 7.43
N LEU A 221 20.69 17.75 7.20
CA LEU A 221 20.22 17.45 5.86
C LEU A 221 19.49 18.65 5.24
N PRO A 222 19.59 18.87 3.91
CA PRO A 222 18.85 19.92 3.24
C PRO A 222 17.34 19.68 3.30
N GLU A 223 16.56 20.76 3.35
CA GLU A 223 15.14 20.73 3.01
C GLU A 223 14.95 20.13 1.62
N GLY A 224 13.89 19.35 1.43
CA GLY A 224 13.47 18.81 0.15
C GLY A 224 13.68 17.31 -0.02
N ILE A 225 14.28 16.60 0.95
CA ILE A 225 14.49 15.14 0.85
C ILE A 225 13.20 14.37 1.11
N PHE A 226 12.52 14.68 2.22
CA PHE A 226 11.23 14.08 2.59
C PHE A 226 10.20 15.20 2.72
N ASN A 227 9.34 15.32 1.72
CA ASN A 227 8.31 16.35 1.67
C ASN A 227 6.93 15.70 1.84
N VAL A 228 6.02 16.41 2.49
CA VAL A 228 4.59 16.07 2.55
C VAL A 228 3.76 17.25 2.06
N ILE A 229 2.72 16.97 1.26
CA ILE A 229 1.78 17.96 0.75
C ILE A 229 0.35 17.47 0.93
N ILE A 230 -0.40 18.13 1.80
CA ILE A 230 -1.80 17.79 2.11
C ILE A 230 -2.69 18.39 1.03
N GLY A 231 -2.99 17.60 0.01
CA GLY A 231 -3.81 18.02 -1.12
C GLY A 231 -4.86 16.99 -1.49
N ASP A 232 -5.71 17.31 -2.45
CA ASP A 232 -6.76 16.45 -2.98
C ASP A 232 -6.35 15.83 -4.34
N ALA A 233 -7.30 15.66 -5.26
CA ALA A 233 -7.04 15.19 -6.62
C ALA A 233 -6.30 16.21 -7.49
N GLU A 234 -6.41 17.52 -7.22
CA GLU A 234 -5.75 18.57 -7.99
C GLU A 234 -4.23 18.46 -7.84
N ILE A 235 -3.74 18.38 -6.59
CA ILE A 235 -2.31 18.19 -6.30
C ILE A 235 -1.81 16.85 -6.88
N GLY A 236 -2.60 15.79 -6.80
CA GLY A 236 -2.27 14.51 -7.42
C GLY A 236 -2.14 14.62 -8.95
N SER A 237 -3.02 15.39 -9.59
CA SER A 237 -2.96 15.66 -11.03
C SER A 237 -1.74 16.49 -11.41
N LEU A 238 -1.42 17.56 -10.68
CA LEU A 238 -0.21 18.35 -10.90
C LEU A 238 1.04 17.46 -10.86
N MET A 239 1.15 16.60 -9.84
CA MET A 239 2.23 15.63 -9.71
C MET A 239 2.32 14.65 -10.88
N ALA A 240 1.17 14.12 -11.34
CA ALA A 240 1.14 13.19 -12.45
C ALA A 240 1.59 13.84 -13.77
N HIS A 241 1.33 15.13 -13.99
CA HIS A 241 1.70 15.85 -15.21
C HIS A 241 3.09 16.53 -15.17
N ASP A 242 3.74 16.59 -14.00
CA ASP A 242 5.00 17.32 -13.85
C ASP A 242 6.22 16.55 -14.39
N THR A 243 6.86 17.09 -15.42
CA THR A 243 8.07 16.53 -16.04
C THR A 243 9.29 16.47 -15.12
N ARG A 244 9.29 17.23 -14.02
CA ARG A 244 10.35 17.21 -12.99
C ARG A 244 10.26 15.99 -12.06
N VAL A 245 9.13 15.28 -12.08
CA VAL A 245 8.86 14.08 -11.27
C VAL A 245 8.99 12.83 -12.17
N PRO A 246 10.20 12.24 -12.31
CA PRO A 246 10.43 11.12 -13.22
C PRO A 246 9.73 9.81 -12.81
N LEU A 247 9.39 9.63 -11.53
CA LEU A 247 8.61 8.49 -11.04
C LEU A 247 7.44 8.95 -10.17
N VAL A 248 6.24 8.48 -10.49
CA VAL A 248 5.06 8.61 -9.62
C VAL A 248 4.65 7.21 -9.15
N SER A 249 4.79 6.96 -7.86
CA SER A 249 4.20 5.82 -7.19
C SER A 249 2.80 6.17 -6.71
N ALA A 250 1.78 5.45 -7.19
CA ALA A 250 0.39 5.73 -6.91
C ALA A 250 -0.34 4.47 -6.45
N THR A 251 -0.81 4.53 -5.20
CA THR A 251 -1.60 3.49 -4.56
C THR A 251 -3.03 3.96 -4.37
N GLY A 252 -4.00 3.18 -4.84
CA GLY A 252 -5.43 3.51 -4.69
C GLY A 252 -6.33 2.78 -5.67
N SER A 253 -7.51 3.33 -5.98
CA SER A 253 -8.45 2.67 -6.90
C SER A 253 -7.89 2.52 -8.30
N THR A 254 -8.26 1.45 -9.02
CA THR A 254 -7.92 1.25 -10.44
C THR A 254 -8.34 2.44 -11.32
N ARG A 255 -9.50 3.05 -11.03
CA ARG A 255 -9.97 4.27 -11.73
C ARG A 255 -8.99 5.44 -11.60
N MET A 256 -8.44 5.66 -10.41
CA MET A 256 -7.43 6.70 -10.15
C MET A 256 -6.12 6.35 -10.85
N GLY A 257 -5.65 5.10 -10.68
CA GLY A 257 -4.40 4.64 -11.26
C GLY A 257 -4.34 4.73 -12.78
N LYS A 258 -5.44 4.40 -13.48
CA LYS A 258 -5.53 4.55 -14.94
C LYS A 258 -5.30 5.99 -15.40
N LYS A 259 -5.86 6.98 -14.70
CA LYS A 259 -5.66 8.42 -14.99
C LYS A 259 -4.23 8.87 -14.71
N VAL A 260 -3.63 8.40 -13.60
CA VAL A 260 -2.23 8.71 -13.27
C VAL A 260 -1.30 8.08 -14.30
N GLY A 261 -1.50 6.81 -14.64
CA GLY A 261 -0.71 6.09 -15.65
C GLY A 261 -0.78 6.76 -17.02
N GLU A 262 -1.97 7.20 -17.45
CA GLU A 262 -2.14 7.96 -18.69
C GLU A 262 -1.35 9.28 -18.68
N ALA A 263 -1.52 10.09 -17.62
CA ALA A 263 -0.85 11.39 -17.50
C ALA A 263 0.69 11.25 -17.45
N VAL A 264 1.20 10.30 -16.66
CA VAL A 264 2.63 10.04 -16.53
C VAL A 264 3.21 9.46 -17.82
N GLY A 265 2.50 8.53 -18.45
CA GLY A 265 2.89 7.92 -19.73
C GLY A 265 2.94 8.93 -20.87
N ALA A 266 2.00 9.87 -20.93
CA ALA A 266 1.95 10.93 -21.94
C ALA A 266 3.22 11.81 -21.96
N ARG A 267 3.90 11.94 -20.81
CA ARG A 267 5.18 12.66 -20.68
C ARG A 267 6.40 11.74 -20.57
N LEU A 268 6.26 10.46 -20.88
CA LEU A 268 7.31 9.43 -20.81
C LEU A 268 7.96 9.31 -19.41
N GLY A 269 7.20 9.60 -18.36
CA GLY A 269 7.59 9.30 -16.98
C GLY A 269 7.42 7.82 -16.65
N LYS A 270 7.94 7.41 -15.49
CA LYS A 270 7.68 6.08 -14.92
C LYS A 270 6.51 6.15 -13.94
N SER A 271 5.64 5.14 -13.98
CA SER A 271 4.61 4.93 -12.96
C SER A 271 4.85 3.62 -12.23
N LEU A 272 4.73 3.63 -10.91
CA LEU A 272 4.55 2.44 -10.08
C LEU A 272 3.09 2.46 -9.64
N LEU A 273 2.30 1.51 -10.12
CA LEU A 273 0.85 1.49 -9.88
C LEU A 273 0.51 0.28 -9.00
N GLU A 274 0.00 0.57 -7.79
CA GLU A 274 -0.50 -0.42 -6.83
C GLU A 274 -2.00 -0.21 -6.61
N LEU A 275 -2.80 -0.89 -7.43
CA LEU A 275 -4.22 -0.59 -7.57
C LEU A 275 -5.14 -1.63 -6.89
N GLY A 276 -6.41 -1.65 -7.28
CA GLY A 276 -7.45 -2.48 -6.67
C GLY A 276 -7.18 -3.98 -6.77
N GLY A 277 -7.75 -4.73 -5.83
CA GLY A 277 -7.66 -6.19 -5.77
C GLY A 277 -9.04 -6.84 -5.62
N ASN A 278 -9.32 -7.87 -6.41
CA ASN A 278 -10.51 -8.73 -6.25
C ASN A 278 -10.08 -10.16 -5.89
N ASN A 279 -9.42 -10.24 -4.74
CA ASN A 279 -8.63 -11.39 -4.31
C ASN A 279 -9.53 -12.57 -3.97
N ALA A 280 -9.05 -13.77 -4.33
CA ALA A 280 -9.78 -15.00 -4.11
C ALA A 280 -9.00 -16.02 -3.29
N ILE A 281 -9.72 -16.77 -2.46
CA ILE A 281 -9.25 -18.02 -1.87
C ILE A 281 -9.97 -19.17 -2.59
N ILE A 282 -9.23 -20.16 -3.06
CA ILE A 282 -9.72 -21.44 -3.56
C ILE A 282 -9.65 -22.47 -2.42
N MET A 283 -10.76 -23.13 -2.11
CA MET A 283 -10.79 -24.28 -1.19
C MET A 283 -11.09 -25.55 -1.98
N THR A 284 -10.12 -26.45 -2.04
CA THR A 284 -10.23 -27.76 -2.68
C THR A 284 -10.91 -28.78 -1.76
N GLU A 285 -11.31 -29.93 -2.28
CA GLU A 285 -11.81 -31.02 -1.43
C GLU A 285 -10.74 -31.54 -0.44
N ASN A 286 -9.47 -31.31 -0.74
CA ASN A 286 -8.30 -31.69 0.07
C ASN A 286 -7.86 -30.58 1.04
N ALA A 287 -8.65 -29.52 1.21
CA ALA A 287 -8.35 -28.42 2.11
C ALA A 287 -8.45 -28.84 3.59
N ASP A 288 -7.50 -28.38 4.41
CA ASP A 288 -7.75 -28.30 5.86
C ASP A 288 -8.76 -27.16 6.11
N ILE A 289 -10.01 -27.54 6.38
CA ILE A 289 -11.12 -26.61 6.54
C ILE A 289 -10.91 -25.71 7.76
N GLU A 290 -10.32 -26.18 8.86
CA GLU A 290 -10.14 -25.35 10.06
C GLU A 290 -9.10 -24.25 9.82
N MET A 291 -8.00 -24.60 9.16
CA MET A 291 -6.98 -23.64 8.77
C MET A 291 -7.54 -22.62 7.77
N ALA A 292 -8.25 -23.10 6.75
CA ALA A 292 -8.85 -22.27 5.72
C ALA A 292 -9.89 -21.29 6.30
N LEU A 293 -10.79 -21.75 7.18
CA LEU A 293 -11.81 -20.88 7.79
C LEU A 293 -11.20 -19.72 8.59
N ARG A 294 -10.10 -19.95 9.33
CA ARG A 294 -9.40 -18.88 10.05
C ARG A 294 -8.84 -17.83 9.09
N ALA A 295 -8.19 -18.29 8.01
CA ALA A 295 -7.62 -17.42 7.00
C ALA A 295 -8.71 -16.63 6.23
N VAL A 296 -9.80 -17.28 5.88
CA VAL A 296 -10.97 -16.68 5.22
C VAL A 296 -11.58 -15.58 6.09
N VAL A 297 -11.90 -15.89 7.35
CA VAL A 297 -12.53 -14.91 8.25
C VAL A 297 -11.61 -13.71 8.44
N PHE A 298 -10.35 -13.93 8.80
CA PHE A 298 -9.38 -12.84 8.97
C PHE A 298 -9.20 -12.01 7.69
N GLY A 299 -9.07 -12.66 6.53
CA GLY A 299 -8.85 -12.01 5.25
C GLY A 299 -10.07 -11.22 4.75
N ALA A 300 -11.29 -11.65 5.08
CA ALA A 300 -12.52 -10.99 4.64
C ALA A 300 -12.95 -9.84 5.56
N VAL A 301 -12.78 -9.99 6.88
CA VAL A 301 -13.31 -9.02 7.87
C VAL A 301 -12.24 -8.12 8.49
N GLY A 302 -10.97 -8.52 8.42
CA GLY A 302 -9.83 -7.72 8.89
C GLY A 302 -9.83 -6.34 8.23
N THR A 303 -9.52 -5.29 9.00
CA THR A 303 -9.63 -3.90 8.57
C THR A 303 -11.03 -3.53 8.00
N CYS A 304 -12.09 -4.21 8.42
CA CYS A 304 -13.44 -4.06 7.87
C CYS A 304 -13.49 -4.25 6.33
N GLY A 305 -12.68 -5.19 5.80
CA GLY A 305 -12.62 -5.46 4.36
C GLY A 305 -11.90 -4.40 3.52
N GLN A 306 -11.26 -3.40 4.17
CA GLN A 306 -10.62 -2.25 3.52
C GLN A 306 -9.11 -2.46 3.26
N ARG A 307 -8.65 -3.70 3.06
CA ARG A 307 -7.32 -3.97 2.51
C ARG A 307 -7.42 -4.10 0.99
N CYS A 308 -6.36 -3.72 0.27
CA CYS A 308 -6.22 -4.10 -1.13
C CYS A 308 -6.16 -5.62 -1.27
N THR A 309 -5.62 -6.32 -0.27
CA THR A 309 -5.50 -7.79 -0.19
C THR A 309 -6.68 -8.50 0.48
N SER A 310 -7.77 -7.81 0.81
CA SER A 310 -8.94 -8.44 1.45
C SER A 310 -9.46 -9.60 0.60
N THR A 311 -9.82 -10.72 1.23
CA THR A 311 -10.49 -11.82 0.54
C THR A 311 -11.92 -11.40 0.20
N ARG A 312 -12.23 -11.32 -1.10
CA ARG A 312 -13.57 -10.91 -1.57
C ARG A 312 -14.35 -12.09 -2.16
N ARG A 313 -13.65 -13.05 -2.76
CA ARG A 313 -14.23 -14.25 -3.37
C ARG A 313 -13.69 -15.49 -2.67
N LEU A 314 -14.58 -16.40 -2.27
CA LEU A 314 -14.24 -17.72 -1.76
C LEU A 314 -14.80 -18.77 -2.71
N ILE A 315 -13.90 -19.41 -3.45
CA ILE A 315 -14.20 -20.39 -4.49
C ILE A 315 -14.08 -21.78 -3.86
N ILE A 316 -15.20 -22.47 -3.63
CA ILE A 316 -15.25 -23.68 -2.80
C ILE A 316 -15.68 -24.87 -3.64
N HIS A 317 -14.95 -25.99 -3.50
CA HIS A 317 -15.29 -27.23 -4.17
C HIS A 317 -16.65 -27.75 -3.71
N GLU A 318 -17.48 -28.22 -4.64
CA GLU A 318 -18.86 -28.63 -4.37
C GLU A 318 -19.01 -29.63 -3.21
N ASN A 319 -18.05 -30.55 -3.06
CA ASN A 319 -18.04 -31.57 -2.01
C ASN A 319 -17.95 -31.01 -0.58
N ILE A 320 -17.39 -29.80 -0.40
CA ILE A 320 -17.20 -29.17 0.92
C ILE A 320 -17.94 -27.84 1.08
N PHE A 321 -18.63 -27.37 0.03
CA PHE A 321 -19.29 -26.05 0.02
C PHE A 321 -20.25 -25.86 1.18
N ASP A 322 -21.19 -26.79 1.39
CA ASP A 322 -22.22 -26.63 2.41
C ASP A 322 -21.61 -26.66 3.83
N GLN A 323 -20.60 -27.51 4.04
CA GLN A 323 -19.86 -27.56 5.31
C GLN A 323 -19.15 -26.23 5.61
N VAL A 324 -18.48 -25.64 4.62
CA VAL A 324 -17.77 -24.36 4.77
C VAL A 324 -18.76 -23.23 4.99
N ARG A 325 -19.82 -23.13 4.16
CA ARG A 325 -20.90 -22.14 4.30
C ARG A 325 -21.47 -22.16 5.71
N ASP A 326 -21.93 -23.32 6.18
CA ASP A 326 -22.63 -23.43 7.46
C ASP A 326 -21.73 -23.10 8.65
N ARG A 327 -20.41 -23.32 8.53
CA ARG A 327 -19.43 -22.90 9.53
C ARG A 327 -19.22 -21.39 9.54
N LEU A 328 -19.12 -20.75 8.38
CA LEU A 328 -19.01 -19.30 8.28
C LEU A 328 -20.25 -18.60 8.85
N LEU A 329 -21.45 -19.12 8.57
CA LEU A 329 -22.72 -18.60 9.11
C LEU A 329 -22.84 -18.70 10.63
N LYS A 330 -22.08 -19.61 11.29
CA LYS A 330 -21.98 -19.66 12.75
C LYS A 330 -20.99 -18.65 13.32
N ILE A 331 -19.96 -18.28 12.55
CA ILE A 331 -18.90 -17.37 13.00
C ILE A 331 -19.35 -15.90 12.88
N TYR A 332 -19.88 -15.53 11.72
CA TYR A 332 -20.11 -14.12 11.36
C TYR A 332 -21.02 -13.34 12.34
N PRO A 333 -22.15 -13.88 12.84
CA PRO A 333 -22.99 -13.18 13.80
C PRO A 333 -22.30 -12.87 15.15
N ASN A 334 -21.18 -13.53 15.45
CA ASN A 334 -20.45 -13.40 16.70
C ASN A 334 -19.18 -12.54 16.57
N LEU A 335 -18.96 -11.88 15.43
CA LEU A 335 -17.79 -11.02 15.22
C LEU A 335 -17.81 -9.82 16.19
N PRO A 336 -16.75 -9.60 16.98
CA PRO A 336 -16.65 -8.44 17.86
C PRO A 336 -16.48 -7.13 17.06
N ILE A 337 -17.58 -6.39 16.89
CA ILE A 337 -17.62 -5.09 16.22
C ILE A 337 -17.68 -3.97 17.25
N GLY A 338 -16.73 -3.03 17.19
CA GLY A 338 -16.62 -1.99 18.21
C GLY A 338 -15.54 -0.95 17.92
N HIS A 339 -15.27 -0.13 18.93
CA HIS A 339 -14.29 0.94 18.82
C HIS A 339 -12.87 0.35 18.55
N PRO A 340 -12.14 0.83 17.53
CA PRO A 340 -10.88 0.21 17.08
C PRO A 340 -9.76 0.20 18.13
N LEU A 341 -9.81 1.11 19.11
CA LEU A 341 -8.86 1.15 20.24
C LEU A 341 -9.21 0.21 21.40
N SER A 342 -10.31 -0.54 21.32
CA SER A 342 -10.67 -1.53 22.33
C SER A 342 -10.02 -2.88 22.02
N ASP A 343 -9.37 -3.48 23.02
CA ASP A 343 -8.65 -4.76 22.91
C ASP A 343 -9.53 -5.96 22.53
N THR A 344 -10.85 -5.85 22.70
CA THR A 344 -11.80 -6.92 22.35
C THR A 344 -12.34 -6.81 20.93
N THR A 345 -12.09 -5.70 20.24
CA THR A 345 -12.62 -5.43 18.90
C THR A 345 -11.79 -6.16 17.85
N LEU A 346 -12.47 -6.86 16.93
CA LEU A 346 -11.85 -7.48 15.75
C LEU A 346 -12.27 -6.80 14.46
N VAL A 347 -13.38 -6.05 14.46
CA VAL A 347 -13.89 -5.32 13.28
C VAL A 347 -14.22 -3.89 13.69
N GLY A 348 -13.48 -2.94 13.12
CA GLY A 348 -13.74 -1.49 13.26
C GLY A 348 -14.74 -0.97 12.21
N PRO A 349 -14.92 0.36 12.11
CA PRO A 349 -15.80 0.98 11.13
C PRO A 349 -15.23 0.96 9.70
N LEU A 350 -16.10 1.21 8.72
CA LEU A 350 -15.69 1.73 7.42
C LEU A 350 -15.18 3.17 7.55
N ILE A 351 -14.32 3.62 6.64
CA ILE A 351 -13.68 4.93 6.72
C ILE A 351 -14.66 6.11 6.71
N ASP A 352 -15.80 6.01 6.02
CA ASP A 352 -16.82 7.05 5.96
C ASP A 352 -18.18 6.55 5.45
N LYS A 353 -19.15 7.47 5.40
CA LYS A 353 -20.52 7.21 4.92
C LYS A 353 -20.60 6.91 3.42
N ASP A 354 -19.63 7.35 2.62
CA ASP A 354 -19.58 7.02 1.20
C ASP A 354 -19.19 5.55 1.00
N ALA A 355 -18.26 5.03 1.81
CA ALA A 355 -17.94 3.61 1.85
C ALA A 355 -19.15 2.77 2.29
N VAL A 356 -19.93 3.24 3.28
CA VAL A 356 -21.18 2.58 3.71
C VAL A 356 -22.22 2.58 2.59
N LYS A 357 -22.36 3.68 1.86
CA LYS A 357 -23.24 3.75 0.70
C LYS A 357 -22.81 2.77 -0.40
N ALA A 358 -21.51 2.68 -0.69
CA ALA A 358 -20.98 1.71 -1.64
C ALA A 358 -21.23 0.26 -1.20
N PHE A 359 -21.05 -0.04 0.09
CA PHE A 359 -21.37 -1.34 0.69
C PHE A 359 -22.84 -1.72 0.49
N ARG A 360 -23.77 -0.84 0.86
CA ARG A 360 -25.21 -1.09 0.69
C ARG A 360 -25.60 -1.28 -0.78
N ASN A 361 -25.10 -0.41 -1.66
CA ASN A 361 -25.36 -0.51 -3.09
C ASN A 361 -24.86 -1.85 -3.64
N ALA A 362 -23.67 -2.32 -3.23
CA ALA A 362 -23.15 -3.60 -3.69
C ALA A 362 -24.00 -4.80 -3.28
N LEU A 363 -24.55 -4.78 -2.06
CA LEU A 363 -25.48 -5.80 -1.59
C LEU A 363 -26.82 -5.75 -2.32
N GLU A 364 -27.34 -4.55 -2.61
CA GLU A 364 -28.58 -4.39 -3.38
C GLU A 364 -28.41 -4.86 -4.82
N GLU A 365 -27.33 -4.48 -5.50
CA GLU A 365 -27.06 -4.86 -6.89
C GLU A 365 -26.78 -6.36 -7.04
N VAL A 366 -25.96 -6.97 -6.18
CA VAL A 366 -25.70 -8.41 -6.28
C VAL A 366 -26.96 -9.24 -6.05
N GLN A 367 -27.89 -8.79 -5.21
CA GLN A 367 -29.18 -9.46 -5.03
C GLN A 367 -30.08 -9.34 -6.27
N LYS A 368 -30.05 -8.20 -6.97
CA LYS A 368 -30.74 -8.04 -8.27
C LYS A 368 -30.17 -8.95 -9.35
N GLU A 369 -28.87 -9.24 -9.30
CA GLU A 369 -28.17 -10.17 -10.19
C GLU A 369 -28.46 -11.65 -9.86
N GLY A 370 -29.13 -11.94 -8.75
CA GLY A 370 -29.50 -13.30 -8.32
C GLY A 370 -28.68 -13.83 -7.14
N GLY A 371 -27.79 -13.03 -6.57
CA GLY A 371 -27.05 -13.36 -5.36
C GLY A 371 -27.96 -13.46 -4.13
N LYS A 372 -27.62 -14.36 -3.21
CA LYS A 372 -28.38 -14.59 -1.98
C LYS A 372 -27.56 -14.11 -0.78
N LEU A 373 -28.02 -13.03 -0.14
CA LEU A 373 -27.47 -12.59 1.14
C LEU A 373 -27.78 -13.63 2.21
N LEU A 374 -26.73 -14.22 2.81
CA LEU A 374 -26.86 -15.28 3.80
C LEU A 374 -26.82 -14.76 5.25
N THR A 375 -26.00 -13.74 5.51
CA THR A 375 -25.88 -13.09 6.84
C THR A 375 -25.21 -11.72 6.70
N GLY A 376 -25.42 -10.84 7.69
CA GLY A 376 -24.87 -9.49 7.75
C GLY A 376 -25.48 -8.54 6.72
N GLY A 377 -24.79 -7.45 6.43
CA GLY A 377 -25.25 -6.44 5.48
C GLY A 377 -25.99 -5.24 6.09
N GLU A 378 -26.09 -5.19 7.41
CA GLU A 378 -26.74 -4.11 8.13
C GLU A 378 -25.77 -2.97 8.48
N VAL A 379 -26.28 -1.74 8.51
CA VAL A 379 -25.61 -0.62 9.19
C VAL A 379 -26.03 -0.68 10.65
N LEU A 380 -25.05 -0.73 11.56
CA LEU A 380 -25.33 -0.87 12.98
C LEU A 380 -25.88 0.44 13.57
N GLU A 381 -26.84 0.31 14.48
CA GLU A 381 -27.50 1.41 15.18
C GLU A 381 -27.23 1.35 16.70
N GLY A 382 -27.31 2.49 17.38
CA GLY A 382 -27.09 2.62 18.81
C GLY A 382 -26.01 3.65 19.14
N GLU A 383 -25.87 3.99 20.43
CA GLU A 383 -24.95 5.04 20.91
C GLU A 383 -23.51 4.77 20.49
N GLN A 384 -23.05 3.51 20.60
CA GLN A 384 -21.71 3.08 20.21
C GLN A 384 -21.44 3.05 18.70
N TYR A 385 -22.47 3.23 17.87
CA TYR A 385 -22.39 3.18 16.40
C TYR A 385 -22.96 4.45 15.73
N ALA A 386 -23.06 5.55 16.49
CA ALA A 386 -23.73 6.79 16.08
C ALA A 386 -23.13 7.47 14.84
N THR A 387 -21.91 7.12 14.45
CA THR A 387 -21.24 7.61 13.23
C THR A 387 -21.93 7.17 11.94
N GLY A 388 -22.66 6.04 11.98
CA GLY A 388 -23.24 5.40 10.81
C GLY A 388 -22.20 4.77 9.88
N THR A 389 -20.99 4.50 10.38
CA THR A 389 -19.87 3.88 9.63
C THR A 389 -19.62 2.42 10.00
N TYR A 390 -20.31 1.90 11.02
CA TYR A 390 -20.23 0.51 11.44
C TYR A 390 -21.23 -0.34 10.68
N VAL A 391 -20.75 -1.47 10.14
CA VAL A 391 -21.57 -2.42 9.40
C VAL A 391 -21.30 -3.84 9.87
N THR A 392 -22.27 -4.73 9.71
CA THR A 392 -22.06 -6.18 9.88
C THR A 392 -21.44 -6.75 8.60
N PRO A 393 -20.29 -7.45 8.68
CA PRO A 393 -19.71 -8.13 7.53
C PRO A 393 -20.70 -9.07 6.86
N ALA A 394 -20.78 -9.03 5.53
CA ALA A 394 -21.78 -9.75 4.76
C ALA A 394 -21.20 -11.00 4.08
N ILE A 395 -22.00 -12.06 4.03
CA ILE A 395 -21.75 -13.23 3.17
C ILE A 395 -22.86 -13.32 2.14
N VAL A 396 -22.47 -13.41 0.87
CA VAL A 396 -23.40 -13.57 -0.26
C VAL A 396 -23.03 -14.84 -1.01
N GLU A 397 -23.97 -15.75 -1.20
CA GLU A 397 -23.83 -16.85 -2.16
C GLU A 397 -24.14 -16.29 -3.56
N ALA A 398 -23.19 -16.42 -4.49
CA ALA A 398 -23.25 -15.76 -5.79
C ALA A 398 -22.55 -16.57 -6.89
N GLU A 399 -22.89 -16.26 -8.15
CA GLU A 399 -22.17 -16.80 -9.30
C GLU A 399 -21.05 -15.87 -9.73
N ASN A 400 -19.92 -16.42 -10.19
CA ASN A 400 -18.75 -15.61 -10.54
C ASN A 400 -19.05 -14.60 -11.66
N HIS A 401 -19.93 -14.93 -12.60
CA HIS A 401 -20.21 -14.08 -13.77
C HIS A 401 -21.01 -12.81 -13.43
N TYR A 402 -21.54 -12.68 -12.23
CA TYR A 402 -22.25 -11.50 -11.75
C TYR A 402 -21.35 -10.27 -11.76
N HIS A 403 -21.86 -9.14 -12.26
CA HIS A 403 -21.07 -7.93 -12.42
C HIS A 403 -20.55 -7.43 -11.07
N MET A 404 -21.35 -7.49 -9.99
CA MET A 404 -20.88 -7.08 -8.65
C MET A 404 -19.84 -8.03 -8.04
N VAL A 405 -19.76 -9.29 -8.49
CA VAL A 405 -18.70 -10.21 -8.07
C VAL A 405 -17.39 -9.91 -8.81
N GLN A 406 -17.47 -9.38 -10.03
CA GLN A 406 -16.32 -9.00 -10.84
C GLN A 406 -15.71 -7.65 -10.43
N GLU A 407 -16.52 -6.74 -9.89
CA GLU A 407 -16.09 -5.40 -9.47
C GLU A 407 -15.58 -5.37 -8.02
N GLU A 408 -14.58 -4.54 -7.75
CA GLU A 408 -14.10 -4.34 -6.38
C GLU A 408 -15.04 -3.39 -5.61
N THR A 409 -15.65 -3.90 -4.55
CA THR A 409 -16.26 -3.08 -3.49
C THR A 409 -15.35 -3.09 -2.26
N PHE A 410 -14.91 -1.92 -1.83
CA PHE A 410 -13.94 -1.76 -0.74
C PHE A 410 -14.61 -1.82 0.65
N ALA A 411 -15.28 -2.93 0.93
CA ALA A 411 -16.11 -3.16 2.11
C ALA A 411 -16.11 -4.66 2.49
N PRO A 412 -16.63 -5.06 3.69
CA PRO A 412 -16.52 -6.44 4.16
C PRO A 412 -17.63 -7.32 3.57
N ILE A 413 -17.57 -7.59 2.27
CA ILE A 413 -18.47 -8.50 1.55
C ILE A 413 -17.66 -9.70 1.06
N LEU A 414 -18.07 -10.90 1.47
CA LEU A 414 -17.49 -12.17 1.00
C LEU A 414 -18.48 -12.90 0.09
N TYR A 415 -18.10 -13.10 -1.17
CA TYR A 415 -18.86 -13.89 -2.13
C TYR A 415 -18.46 -15.37 -2.06
N LEU A 416 -19.42 -16.25 -1.75
CA LEU A 416 -19.24 -17.70 -1.82
C LEU A 416 -19.60 -18.19 -3.21
N ILE A 417 -18.64 -18.81 -3.89
CA ILE A 417 -18.75 -19.28 -5.26
C ILE A 417 -18.49 -20.78 -5.27
N ARG A 418 -19.41 -21.55 -5.83
CA ARG A 418 -19.26 -23.00 -5.96
C ARG A 418 -18.51 -23.33 -7.26
N TYR A 419 -17.62 -24.31 -7.21
CA TYR A 419 -17.06 -24.94 -8.41
C TYR A 419 -17.08 -26.46 -8.30
N SER A 420 -16.98 -27.14 -9.43
CA SER A 420 -16.94 -28.59 -9.55
C SER A 420 -15.79 -29.03 -10.47
N GLY A 421 -15.39 -30.30 -10.37
CA GLY A 421 -14.32 -30.87 -11.18
C GLY A 421 -12.93 -30.54 -10.66
N GLY A 422 -11.96 -30.43 -11.57
CA GLY A 422 -10.55 -30.23 -11.22
C GLY A 422 -10.22 -28.82 -10.74
N VAL A 423 -9.01 -28.66 -10.20
CA VAL A 423 -8.50 -27.37 -9.72
C VAL A 423 -8.35 -26.33 -10.84
N ASP A 424 -8.19 -26.78 -12.09
CA ASP A 424 -8.16 -25.96 -13.29
C ASP A 424 -9.43 -25.11 -13.45
N ASN A 425 -10.61 -25.67 -13.16
CA ASN A 425 -11.87 -24.93 -13.17
C ASN A 425 -11.88 -23.80 -12.11
N ALA A 426 -11.35 -24.06 -10.92
CA ALA A 426 -11.26 -23.05 -9.87
C ALA A 426 -10.28 -21.93 -10.22
N ILE A 427 -9.15 -22.28 -10.86
CA ILE A 427 -8.15 -21.33 -11.34
C ILE A 427 -8.76 -20.44 -12.44
N GLU A 428 -9.54 -21.00 -13.37
CA GLU A 428 -10.23 -20.22 -14.40
C GLU A 428 -11.19 -19.18 -13.78
N ILE A 429 -11.99 -19.59 -12.78
CA ILE A 429 -12.87 -18.70 -12.02
C ILE A 429 -12.05 -17.61 -11.31
N GLN A 430 -10.92 -17.96 -10.68
CA GLN A 430 -10.06 -17.02 -9.98
C GLN A 430 -9.46 -15.98 -10.93
N ASN A 431 -8.94 -16.42 -12.07
CA ASN A 431 -8.28 -15.59 -13.08
C ASN A 431 -9.26 -14.72 -13.88
N GLY A 432 -10.55 -15.09 -13.93
CA GLY A 432 -11.59 -14.43 -14.73
C GLY A 432 -11.93 -12.98 -14.38
N VAL A 433 -11.33 -12.39 -13.35
CA VAL A 433 -11.50 -10.96 -12.98
C VAL A 433 -10.42 -10.07 -13.58
N LYS A 434 -10.73 -8.78 -13.73
CA LYS A 434 -9.79 -7.78 -14.29
C LYS A 434 -8.58 -7.54 -13.40
N GLN A 435 -8.72 -7.67 -12.09
CA GLN A 435 -7.67 -7.45 -11.09
C GLN A 435 -6.73 -8.66 -11.00
N GLY A 436 -5.52 -8.45 -10.46
CA GLY A 436 -4.48 -9.47 -10.38
C GLY A 436 -3.53 -9.29 -9.19
N LEU A 437 -4.04 -8.86 -8.03
CA LEU A 437 -3.21 -8.60 -6.85
C LEU A 437 -2.80 -9.89 -6.13
N SER A 438 -3.72 -10.51 -5.39
CA SER A 438 -3.44 -11.66 -4.53
C SER A 438 -4.45 -12.79 -4.74
N SER A 439 -3.95 -14.01 -4.66
CA SER A 439 -4.73 -15.25 -4.73
C SER A 439 -4.19 -16.27 -3.74
N SER A 440 -5.02 -17.22 -3.33
CA SER A 440 -4.61 -18.31 -2.46
C SER A 440 -5.35 -19.60 -2.77
N ILE A 441 -4.70 -20.73 -2.57
CA ILE A 441 -5.29 -22.06 -2.56
C ILE A 441 -5.09 -22.75 -1.20
N PHE A 442 -6.15 -23.35 -0.67
CA PHE A 442 -6.09 -24.30 0.43
C PHE A 442 -6.23 -25.71 -0.10
N SER A 443 -5.15 -26.48 -0.01
CA SER A 443 -5.06 -27.88 -0.41
C SER A 443 -3.87 -28.56 0.27
N THR A 444 -4.03 -29.83 0.61
CA THR A 444 -2.93 -30.71 1.03
C THR A 444 -2.42 -31.61 -0.12
N ASN A 445 -3.02 -31.49 -1.30
CA ASN A 445 -2.61 -32.22 -2.50
C ASN A 445 -1.51 -31.44 -3.25
N MET A 446 -0.32 -32.04 -3.30
CA MET A 446 0.85 -31.46 -3.95
C MET A 446 0.63 -31.09 -5.43
N LEU A 447 -0.14 -31.91 -6.18
CA LEU A 447 -0.38 -31.64 -7.60
C LEU A 447 -1.25 -30.41 -7.80
N GLU A 448 -2.22 -30.18 -6.91
CA GLU A 448 -3.09 -29.00 -6.95
C GLU A 448 -2.31 -27.73 -6.58
N THR A 449 -1.44 -27.81 -5.57
CA THR A 449 -0.63 -26.66 -5.14
C THR A 449 0.42 -26.28 -6.17
N GLU A 450 1.09 -27.25 -6.79
CA GLU A 450 2.07 -26.99 -7.87
C GLU A 450 1.37 -26.48 -9.13
N ALA A 451 0.20 -27.02 -9.47
CA ALA A 451 -0.62 -26.51 -10.58
C ALA A 451 -0.96 -25.02 -10.37
N PHE A 452 -1.43 -24.65 -9.17
CA PHE A 452 -1.79 -23.28 -8.82
C PHE A 452 -0.62 -22.30 -8.92
N LEU A 453 0.60 -22.71 -8.58
CA LEU A 453 1.81 -21.87 -8.66
C LEU A 453 2.53 -21.94 -10.02
N SER A 454 2.09 -22.80 -10.93
CA SER A 454 2.71 -22.98 -12.23
C SER A 454 2.43 -21.83 -13.21
N HIS A 455 3.11 -21.84 -14.35
CA HIS A 455 2.94 -20.84 -15.42
C HIS A 455 1.52 -20.78 -16.03
N TRP A 456 0.67 -21.78 -15.79
CA TRP A 456 -0.73 -21.79 -16.24
C TRP A 456 -1.72 -21.64 -15.06
N GLY A 457 -1.20 -21.51 -13.84
CA GLY A 457 -1.97 -21.39 -12.61
C GLY A 457 -2.48 -19.97 -12.37
N SER A 458 -2.31 -19.48 -11.14
CA SER A 458 -2.76 -18.13 -10.77
C SER A 458 -2.03 -17.05 -11.58
N ASP A 459 -2.78 -16.05 -12.02
CA ASP A 459 -2.25 -14.88 -12.74
C ASP A 459 -2.09 -13.63 -11.87
N CYS A 460 -2.10 -13.81 -10.54
CA CYS A 460 -1.86 -12.75 -9.56
C CYS A 460 -0.37 -12.50 -9.33
N GLY A 461 -0.03 -11.29 -8.86
CA GLY A 461 1.34 -10.97 -8.44
C GLY A 461 1.76 -11.64 -7.13
N ILE A 462 0.79 -11.96 -6.27
CA ILE A 462 0.95 -12.76 -5.05
C ILE A 462 0.09 -14.02 -5.19
N ALA A 463 0.71 -15.20 -5.14
CA ALA A 463 0.03 -16.49 -5.20
C ALA A 463 0.45 -17.35 -4.00
N ASN A 464 -0.53 -17.66 -3.15
CA ASN A 464 -0.30 -18.26 -1.84
C ASN A 464 -0.85 -19.70 -1.74
N VAL A 465 -0.20 -20.53 -0.92
CA VAL A 465 -0.68 -21.89 -0.59
C VAL A 465 -0.85 -21.99 0.92
N ASN A 466 -2.04 -22.41 1.37
CA ASN A 466 -2.37 -22.65 2.78
C ASN A 466 -2.16 -21.43 3.71
N ILE A 467 -2.25 -20.22 3.15
CA ILE A 467 -2.27 -18.93 3.85
C ILE A 467 -3.22 -17.98 3.12
N GLY A 468 -3.88 -17.06 3.82
CA GLY A 468 -4.85 -16.14 3.22
C GLY A 468 -4.26 -15.14 2.21
N THR A 469 -5.11 -14.36 1.56
CA THR A 469 -4.71 -13.39 0.53
C THR A 469 -3.89 -12.20 1.07
N SER A 470 -3.95 -11.93 2.37
CA SER A 470 -3.10 -10.92 3.02
C SER A 470 -1.72 -11.46 3.47
N GLY A 471 -1.38 -12.71 3.17
CA GLY A 471 -0.05 -13.26 3.47
C GLY A 471 1.02 -12.67 2.56
N ALA A 472 1.65 -11.59 3.00
CA ALA A 472 2.79 -10.95 2.36
C ALA A 472 3.73 -10.38 3.43
N GLU A 473 5.01 -10.21 3.09
CA GLU A 473 6.04 -9.74 4.02
C GLU A 473 7.13 -8.94 3.29
N ILE A 474 7.91 -8.16 4.04
CA ILE A 474 8.89 -7.19 3.52
C ILE A 474 9.92 -7.81 2.56
N GLY A 475 10.30 -9.08 2.76
CA GLY A 475 11.31 -9.73 1.91
C GLY A 475 10.88 -9.93 0.45
N GLY A 476 9.57 -10.02 0.18
CA GLY A 476 9.01 -10.23 -1.15
C GLY A 476 8.67 -8.92 -1.87
N ALA A 477 8.67 -8.97 -3.21
CA ALA A 477 8.12 -7.87 -4.01
C ALA A 477 6.59 -7.87 -3.90
N PHE A 478 6.02 -6.87 -3.24
CA PHE A 478 4.58 -6.71 -3.10
C PHE A 478 4.01 -6.03 -4.33
N GLY A 479 2.97 -6.59 -4.93
CA GLY A 479 2.17 -5.93 -5.97
C GLY A 479 1.45 -6.91 -6.88
N GLY A 480 0.76 -6.40 -7.88
CA GLY A 480 -0.14 -7.20 -8.72
C GLY A 480 -0.04 -6.98 -10.22
N GLU A 481 -0.70 -7.85 -10.97
CA GLU A 481 -0.78 -7.85 -12.42
C GLU A 481 -2.13 -7.27 -12.92
N LYS A 482 -2.31 -7.23 -14.24
CA LYS A 482 -3.55 -6.78 -14.90
C LYS A 482 -3.97 -5.36 -14.46
N ASP A 483 -5.25 -5.14 -14.14
CA ASP A 483 -5.77 -3.85 -13.67
C ASP A 483 -5.24 -3.43 -12.28
N THR A 484 -4.48 -4.29 -11.58
CA THR A 484 -3.75 -3.92 -10.37
C THR A 484 -2.52 -3.05 -10.70
N GLY A 485 -2.00 -3.11 -11.93
CA GLY A 485 -1.12 -2.08 -12.49
C GLY A 485 0.34 -2.47 -12.76
N GLY A 486 0.81 -3.64 -12.31
CA GLY A 486 2.15 -4.14 -12.59
C GLY A 486 3.27 -3.54 -11.73
N GLY A 487 2.95 -2.64 -10.79
CA GLY A 487 3.89 -2.12 -9.81
C GLY A 487 4.46 -3.22 -8.91
N ARG A 488 5.62 -2.93 -8.29
CA ARG A 488 6.15 -3.72 -7.17
C ARG A 488 6.84 -2.82 -6.15
N GLU A 489 6.59 -3.09 -4.88
CA GLU A 489 7.12 -2.37 -3.72
C GLU A 489 7.89 -3.32 -2.78
N SER A 490 8.63 -2.75 -1.84
CA SER A 490 9.30 -3.46 -0.74
C SER A 490 10.50 -4.34 -1.16
N GLY A 491 10.36 -5.67 -1.17
CA GLY A 491 11.48 -6.61 -1.25
C GLY A 491 12.00 -6.94 -2.64
N SER A 492 12.76 -8.03 -2.74
CA SER A 492 13.42 -8.48 -3.98
C SER A 492 14.26 -7.36 -4.64
N ASP A 493 14.08 -7.15 -5.95
CA ASP A 493 14.71 -6.10 -6.74
C ASP A 493 13.77 -4.93 -7.08
N ALA A 494 12.68 -4.74 -6.31
CA ALA A 494 11.73 -3.63 -6.48
C ALA A 494 12.42 -2.26 -6.48
N TRP A 495 13.55 -2.12 -5.77
CA TRP A 495 14.38 -0.91 -5.76
C TRP A 495 14.81 -0.42 -7.15
N ARG A 496 14.86 -1.30 -8.16
CA ARG A 496 15.30 -0.95 -9.52
C ARG A 496 14.39 0.07 -10.20
N ILE A 497 13.10 0.13 -9.86
CA ILE A 497 12.18 1.11 -10.46
C ILE A 497 12.51 2.54 -10.05
N TYR A 498 13.02 2.73 -8.82
CA TYR A 498 13.49 3.99 -8.26
C TYR A 498 14.82 4.46 -8.86
N MET A 499 15.50 3.63 -9.66
CA MET A 499 16.76 3.98 -10.30
C MET A 499 16.66 3.93 -11.83
N ARG A 500 17.68 4.46 -12.50
CA ARG A 500 17.89 4.26 -13.94
C ARG A 500 19.11 3.39 -14.19
N ARG A 501 18.93 2.34 -14.99
CA ARG A 501 20.01 1.45 -15.45
C ARG A 501 20.83 2.13 -16.55
N GLN A 502 22.14 1.93 -16.52
CA GLN A 502 23.07 2.41 -17.55
C GLN A 502 24.04 1.29 -17.91
N THR A 503 24.12 0.96 -19.20
CA THR A 503 25.15 0.06 -19.74
C THR A 503 26.35 0.87 -20.18
N ASN A 504 27.51 0.57 -19.63
CA ASN A 504 28.75 1.28 -19.87
C ASN A 504 29.75 0.36 -20.57
N THR A 505 30.39 0.88 -21.60
CA THR A 505 31.55 0.25 -22.24
C THR A 505 32.72 1.22 -22.12
N ILE A 506 33.82 0.75 -21.55
CA ILE A 506 35.05 1.53 -21.41
C ILE A 506 36.10 0.89 -22.31
N ASN A 507 36.49 1.59 -23.35
CA ASN A 507 37.73 1.32 -24.07
C ASN A 507 38.90 1.80 -23.21
N TYR A 508 39.80 0.88 -22.83
CA TYR A 508 41.03 1.23 -22.12
C TYR A 508 42.29 1.06 -22.99
N SER A 509 42.11 0.94 -24.31
CA SER A 509 43.17 0.99 -25.30
C SER A 509 43.35 2.40 -25.89
N ARG A 510 44.35 2.56 -26.78
CA ARG A 510 44.52 3.74 -27.64
C ARG A 510 43.92 3.56 -29.03
N GLU A 511 43.35 2.39 -29.32
CA GLU A 511 42.78 2.03 -30.61
C GLU A 511 41.26 2.15 -30.56
N LEU A 512 40.59 2.37 -31.70
CA LEU A 512 39.14 2.26 -31.81
C LEU A 512 38.79 1.06 -32.70
N PRO A 513 38.96 -0.19 -32.20
CA PRO A 513 38.52 -1.35 -32.94
C PRO A 513 36.99 -1.29 -33.06
N LEU A 514 36.51 -1.13 -34.30
CA LEU A 514 35.09 -1.21 -34.59
C LEU A 514 34.61 -2.65 -34.35
N ALA A 515 33.40 -2.80 -33.83
CA ALA A 515 32.78 -4.13 -33.75
C ALA A 515 32.48 -4.65 -35.16
N GLN A 516 32.14 -5.93 -35.23
CA GLN A 516 31.70 -6.61 -36.46
C GLN A 516 32.80 -6.71 -37.54
N GLY A 517 34.07 -6.54 -37.19
CA GLY A 517 35.19 -6.67 -38.12
C GLY A 517 35.33 -5.54 -39.15
N ILE A 518 34.63 -4.41 -38.94
CA ILE A 518 34.65 -3.26 -39.84
C ILE A 518 36.01 -2.53 -39.70
N LYS A 519 36.62 -2.15 -40.82
CA LYS A 519 37.79 -1.25 -40.88
C LYS A 519 37.38 0.07 -41.53
N PHE A 520 37.79 1.18 -40.94
CA PHE A 520 37.50 2.54 -41.41
C PHE A 520 38.83 3.30 -41.59
N ASP A 521 39.59 2.89 -42.60
CA ASP A 521 40.88 3.49 -42.94
C ASP A 521 40.67 4.74 -43.82
N ILE A 522 40.06 5.79 -43.25
CA ILE A 522 39.68 7.03 -43.97
C ILE A 522 40.33 8.32 -43.44
N MET A 523 41.19 8.20 -42.41
CA MET A 523 41.93 9.35 -41.89
C MET A 523 43.42 9.11 -42.15
N ASP A 524 43.86 9.60 -43.32
CA ASP A 524 45.27 9.85 -43.63
C ASP A 524 45.71 11.20 -43.03
#